data_AF-A0A5N7DJH7-F1
#
_entry.id   AF-A0A5N7DJH7-F1
#
_cell.length_a   1.000
_cell.length_b   1.000
_cell.length_c   1.000
_cell.angle_alpha   90.00
_cell.angle_beta   90.00
_cell.angle_gamma   90.00
#
_symmetry.space_group_name_H-M   'P 1'
#
loop_
_entity.id
_entity.type
_entity.pdbx_description
1 polymer ?
#
loop_
_entity_poly.entity_id
_entity_poly.type
_entity_poly.pdbx_seq_one_letter_code
_entity_poly.pdbx_strand_id
1 'polypeptide(L)'
;MDNPVSLMAYLQYGPPRIPVIDQEQSKENTTSQICSADDIRSVGYWVDFNLSTILHQHQAILANSRCADEAMPDSPPQPINSETGLKRRFALYIYQRVRRALRSGFSFLEMNDQLGNRTVVEFGEGDLAGLIEQFIPDTAYYDPLAIAGTRPNRLPGSLKPSFKWSLTQQNSPEHYQRKQFK
;
A
#
# COMPACT_ATOMS: atom_id res chain seq x y z
N MET A 1 -4.90 29.19 1.84
CA MET A 1 -4.97 28.93 3.28
C MET A 1 -5.49 27.52 3.42
N ASP A 2 -4.64 26.57 3.80
CA ASP A 2 -5.08 25.17 3.98
C ASP A 2 -5.92 25.08 5.24
N ASN A 3 -7.20 24.74 5.08
CA ASN A 3 -8.05 24.42 6.22
C ASN A 3 -7.76 22.98 6.64
N PRO A 4 -7.27 22.74 7.87
CA PRO A 4 -7.00 21.39 8.33
C PRO A 4 -8.29 20.59 8.44
N VAL A 5 -8.31 19.40 7.84
CA VAL A 5 -9.41 18.43 7.94
C VAL A 5 -9.06 17.34 8.93
N SER A 6 -10.07 16.60 9.43
CA SER A 6 -9.79 15.39 10.21
C SER A 6 -9.15 14.32 9.32
N LEU A 7 -8.33 13.45 9.91
CA LEU A 7 -7.74 12.31 9.20
C LEU A 7 -8.83 11.41 8.58
N MET A 8 -9.96 11.24 9.27
CA MET A 8 -11.14 10.55 8.75
C MET A 8 -11.60 11.15 7.42
N ALA A 9 -11.85 12.46 7.39
CA ALA A 9 -12.34 13.16 6.21
C ALA A 9 -11.33 13.07 5.06
N TYR A 10 -10.04 13.26 5.37
CA TYR A 10 -8.96 13.14 4.39
C TYR A 10 -8.92 11.77 3.71
N LEU A 11 -9.17 10.68 4.47
CA LEU A 11 -9.13 9.30 3.98
C LEU A 11 -10.40 8.85 3.25
N GLN A 12 -11.48 9.64 3.23
CA GLN A 12 -12.69 9.29 2.47
C GLN A 12 -12.55 9.46 0.95
N TYR A 13 -11.52 10.17 0.48
CA TYR A 13 -11.31 10.42 -0.94
C TYR A 13 -10.37 9.39 -1.57
N GLY A 14 -10.95 8.51 -2.39
CA GLY A 14 -10.24 7.46 -3.11
C GLY A 14 -9.78 7.87 -4.52
N PRO A 15 -8.87 7.08 -5.14
CA PRO A 15 -8.41 7.29 -6.51
C PRO A 15 -9.55 7.20 -7.53
N PRO A 16 -9.45 7.95 -8.65
CA PRO A 16 -10.36 7.75 -9.77
C PRO A 16 -10.19 6.32 -10.31
N ARG A 17 -11.20 5.83 -11.04
CA ARG A 17 -11.09 4.56 -11.75
C ARG A 17 -9.99 4.65 -12.80
N ILE A 18 -8.98 3.79 -12.68
CA ILE A 18 -7.87 3.71 -13.63
C ILE A 18 -8.24 2.71 -14.74
N PRO A 19 -8.26 3.12 -16.02
CA PRO A 19 -8.48 2.18 -17.11
C PRO A 19 -7.31 1.19 -17.25
N VAL A 20 -7.63 -0.05 -17.59
CA VAL A 20 -6.63 -1.08 -17.92
C VAL A 20 -6.65 -1.27 -19.43
N ILE A 21 -5.49 -1.21 -20.07
CA ILE A 21 -5.32 -1.57 -21.47
C ILE A 21 -4.68 -2.96 -21.52
N ASP A 22 -5.32 -3.85 -22.28
CA ASP A 22 -4.76 -5.15 -22.60
C ASP A 22 -4.04 -5.09 -23.96
N GLN A 23 -2.77 -5.44 -23.96
CA GLN A 23 -1.83 -5.44 -25.08
C GLN A 23 -0.96 -6.71 -25.06
N GLU A 24 -1.53 -7.83 -24.58
CA GLU A 24 -0.81 -9.11 -24.44
C GLU A 24 0.40 -9.00 -23.49
N GLN A 25 0.33 -8.06 -22.53
CA GLN A 25 1.38 -7.92 -21.51
C GLN A 25 1.55 -9.22 -20.72
N SER A 26 2.80 -9.51 -20.34
CA SER A 26 3.13 -10.66 -19.50
C SER A 26 2.25 -10.72 -18.25
N LYS A 27 1.74 -11.91 -17.96
CA LYS A 27 0.94 -12.20 -16.76
C LYS A 27 1.80 -12.83 -15.64
N GLU A 28 3.13 -12.88 -15.80
CA GLU A 28 4.03 -13.38 -14.76
C GLU A 28 4.03 -12.44 -13.56
N ASN A 29 3.79 -13.00 -12.38
CA ASN A 29 3.71 -12.25 -11.14
C ASN A 29 5.06 -11.83 -10.60
N THR A 30 6.06 -12.68 -10.77
CA THR A 30 7.38 -12.49 -10.16
C THR A 30 8.43 -13.19 -11.00
N THR A 31 9.60 -12.58 -11.12
CA THR A 31 10.81 -13.23 -11.65
C THR A 31 11.68 -13.80 -10.53
N SER A 32 11.31 -13.53 -9.26
CA SER A 32 12.04 -13.98 -8.08
C SER A 32 11.74 -15.44 -7.78
N GLN A 33 12.80 -16.26 -7.69
CA GLN A 33 12.68 -17.67 -7.33
C GLN A 33 12.37 -17.89 -5.84
N ILE A 34 12.61 -16.90 -4.99
CA ILE A 34 12.40 -16.96 -3.53
C ILE A 34 10.99 -16.50 -3.09
N CYS A 35 10.26 -15.84 -3.98
CA CYS A 35 8.90 -15.36 -3.72
C CYS A 35 7.97 -15.88 -4.83
N SER A 36 7.87 -17.20 -4.96
CA SER A 36 7.06 -17.86 -5.99
C SER A 36 5.58 -17.88 -5.61
N ALA A 37 4.70 -17.96 -6.60
CA ALA A 37 3.29 -18.26 -6.37
C ALA A 37 3.12 -19.63 -5.68
N ASP A 38 4.04 -20.57 -5.91
CA ASP A 38 4.04 -21.88 -5.26
C ASP A 38 4.27 -21.81 -3.74
N ASP A 39 4.86 -20.73 -3.22
CA ASP A 39 5.09 -20.53 -1.79
C ASP A 39 3.81 -20.15 -1.03
N ILE A 40 2.77 -19.71 -1.75
CA ILE A 40 1.45 -19.42 -1.17
C ILE A 40 0.88 -20.75 -0.64
N ARG A 41 0.55 -20.84 0.65
CA ARG A 41 -0.05 -22.06 1.24
C ARG A 41 -1.56 -21.97 1.42
N SER A 42 -2.08 -20.75 1.52
CA SER A 42 -3.50 -20.47 1.69
C SER A 42 -3.78 -19.04 1.28
N VAL A 43 -4.97 -18.81 0.73
CA VAL A 43 -5.53 -17.47 0.55
C VAL A 43 -6.83 -17.41 1.34
N GLY A 44 -7.05 -16.30 2.05
CA GLY A 44 -8.21 -16.14 2.90
C GLY A 44 -8.59 -14.69 3.10
N TYR A 45 -9.82 -14.48 3.54
CA TYR A 45 -10.29 -13.15 3.93
C TYR A 45 -9.74 -12.81 5.32
N TRP A 46 -9.15 -11.63 5.46
CA TRP A 46 -8.83 -11.09 6.77
C TRP A 46 -10.10 -10.47 7.37
N VAL A 47 -10.87 -11.29 8.09
CA VAL A 47 -12.18 -10.92 8.63
C VAL A 47 -12.14 -9.70 9.56
N ASP A 48 -11.05 -9.53 10.30
CA ASP A 48 -10.86 -8.40 11.20
C ASP A 48 -10.45 -7.11 10.48
N PHE A 49 -10.01 -7.19 9.22
CA PHE A 49 -9.68 -6.02 8.42
C PHE A 49 -10.95 -5.48 7.73
N ASN A 50 -11.77 -4.77 8.51
CA ASN A 50 -12.99 -4.15 8.05
C ASN A 50 -13.18 -2.77 8.69
N LEU A 51 -14.06 -1.95 8.11
CA LEU A 51 -14.27 -0.57 8.57
C LEU A 51 -14.77 -0.50 10.03
N SER A 52 -15.62 -1.43 10.46
CA SER A 52 -16.14 -1.44 11.84
C SER A 52 -15.02 -1.65 12.85
N THR A 53 -14.15 -2.64 12.63
CA THR A 53 -12.98 -2.90 13.49
C THR A 53 -12.01 -1.72 13.47
N ILE A 54 -11.72 -1.16 12.29
CA ILE A 54 -10.82 0.00 12.16
C ILE A 54 -11.36 1.21 12.93
N LEU A 55 -12.65 1.52 12.80
CA LEU A 55 -13.28 2.61 13.53
C LEU A 55 -13.24 2.34 15.03
N HIS A 56 -13.64 1.14 15.47
CA HIS A 56 -13.63 0.79 16.89
C HIS A 56 -12.25 0.98 17.53
N GLN A 57 -11.17 0.61 16.82
CA GLN A 57 -9.81 0.68 17.35
C GLN A 57 -9.15 2.06 17.20
N HIS A 58 -9.49 2.82 16.15
CA HIS A 58 -8.74 4.01 15.75
C HIS A 58 -9.59 5.28 15.62
N GLN A 59 -10.87 5.27 15.99
CA GLN A 59 -11.76 6.43 15.87
C GLN A 59 -11.21 7.69 16.54
N ALA A 60 -10.56 7.58 17.71
CA ALA A 60 -9.98 8.73 18.38
C ALA A 60 -8.92 9.44 17.50
N ILE A 61 -8.03 8.67 16.88
CA ILE A 61 -6.99 9.20 15.98
C ILE A 61 -7.65 9.73 14.70
N LEU A 62 -8.56 8.97 14.09
CA LEU A 62 -9.20 9.33 12.84
C LEU A 62 -10.03 10.62 12.97
N ALA A 63 -10.74 10.81 14.08
CA ALA A 63 -11.61 11.95 14.30
C ALA A 63 -10.86 13.23 14.71
N ASN A 64 -9.78 13.10 15.50
CA ASN A 64 -9.13 14.24 16.13
C ASN A 64 -7.80 14.64 15.47
N SER A 65 -7.11 13.71 14.82
CA SER A 65 -5.89 14.03 14.09
C SER A 65 -6.20 14.95 12.93
N ARG A 66 -5.38 15.98 12.74
CA ARG A 66 -5.56 16.99 11.70
C ARG A 66 -4.44 16.92 10.66
N CYS A 67 -4.82 17.08 9.40
CA CYS A 67 -3.87 17.20 8.30
C CYS A 67 -4.34 18.22 7.28
N ALA A 68 -3.41 18.73 6.47
CA ALA A 68 -3.73 19.57 5.33
C ALA A 68 -4.65 18.82 4.36
N ASP A 69 -5.67 19.53 3.86
CA ASP A 69 -6.62 19.00 2.88
C ASP A 69 -6.00 19.03 1.47
N GLU A 70 -5.17 18.03 1.19
CA GLU A 70 -4.60 17.85 -0.14
C GLU A 70 -5.60 17.12 -1.03
N ALA A 71 -6.18 17.85 -1.97
CA ALA A 71 -7.03 17.27 -3.00
C ALA A 71 -6.25 16.26 -3.83
N MET A 72 -6.93 15.20 -4.26
CA MET A 72 -6.34 14.28 -5.21
C MET A 72 -6.22 14.96 -6.58
N PRO A 73 -5.15 14.71 -7.36
CA PRO A 73 -5.03 15.28 -8.71
C PRO A 73 -6.25 14.97 -9.57
N ASP A 74 -6.81 16.00 -10.20
CA ASP A 74 -8.03 15.96 -11.01
C ASP A 74 -7.75 15.72 -12.51
N SER A 75 -6.48 15.62 -12.88
CA SER A 75 -6.06 15.32 -14.24
C SER A 75 -6.66 13.98 -14.71
N PRO A 76 -7.07 13.86 -15.99
CA PRO A 76 -7.64 12.62 -16.52
C PRO A 76 -6.74 11.41 -16.21
N PRO A 77 -7.30 10.31 -15.67
CA PRO A 77 -6.51 9.15 -15.29
C PRO A 77 -5.96 8.48 -16.54
N GLN A 78 -4.64 8.44 -16.65
CA GLN A 78 -3.97 7.72 -17.73
C GLN A 78 -4.07 6.20 -17.47
N PRO A 79 -4.31 5.40 -18.51
CA PRO A 79 -4.44 3.95 -18.41
C PRO A 79 -3.15 3.27 -17.92
N ILE A 80 -3.28 2.02 -17.48
CA ILE A 80 -2.17 1.14 -17.14
C ILE A 80 -2.20 -0.14 -17.98
N ASN A 81 -1.03 -0.63 -18.36
CA ASN A 81 -0.79 -1.91 -19.04
C ASN A 81 0.46 -2.63 -18.46
N SER A 82 1.04 -2.10 -17.38
CA SER A 82 2.32 -2.57 -16.83
C SER A 82 2.42 -2.27 -15.34
N GLU A 83 3.31 -2.99 -14.64
CA GLU A 83 3.66 -2.71 -13.24
C GLU A 83 4.23 -1.30 -13.06
N THR A 84 5.08 -0.85 -13.99
CA THR A 84 5.60 0.54 -14.00
C THR A 84 4.47 1.56 -14.09
N GLY A 85 3.47 1.31 -14.95
CA GLY A 85 2.28 2.14 -15.03
C GLY A 85 1.52 2.21 -13.70
N LEU A 86 1.29 1.05 -13.06
CA LEU A 86 0.66 0.98 -11.74
C LEU A 86 1.44 1.75 -10.68
N LYS A 87 2.76 1.54 -10.57
CA LYS A 87 3.63 2.23 -9.62
C LYS A 87 3.54 3.75 -9.78
N ARG A 88 3.50 4.26 -11.01
CA ARG A 88 3.30 5.69 -11.29
C ARG A 88 1.94 6.21 -10.81
N ARG A 89 0.85 5.45 -11.00
CA ARG A 89 -0.48 5.84 -10.50
C ARG A 89 -0.58 5.75 -8.98
N PHE A 90 0.05 4.75 -8.38
CA PHE A 90 0.14 4.63 -6.93
C PHE A 90 0.89 5.81 -6.33
N ALA A 91 2.04 6.20 -6.91
CA ALA A 91 2.79 7.37 -6.51
C ALA A 91 1.97 8.67 -6.60
N LEU A 92 1.21 8.83 -7.70
CA LEU A 92 0.38 10.00 -7.95
C LEU A 92 -0.79 10.14 -6.96
N TYR A 93 -1.48 9.04 -6.65
CA TYR A 93 -2.76 9.09 -5.94
C TYR A 93 -2.69 8.65 -4.48
N ILE A 94 -1.84 7.69 -4.13
CA ILE A 94 -1.88 7.00 -2.84
C ILE A 94 -0.63 7.27 -1.99
N TYR A 95 0.54 7.32 -2.60
CA TYR A 95 1.81 7.34 -1.87
C TYR A 95 1.92 8.50 -0.88
N GLN A 96 1.64 9.74 -1.32
CA GLN A 96 1.67 10.90 -0.42
C GLN A 96 0.55 10.84 0.63
N ARG A 97 -0.62 10.29 0.29
CA ARG A 97 -1.73 10.13 1.23
C ARG A 97 -1.37 9.22 2.40
N VAL A 98 -0.71 8.08 2.12
CA VAL A 98 -0.24 7.17 3.16
C VAL A 98 0.79 7.87 4.06
N ARG A 99 1.80 8.54 3.48
CA ARG A 99 2.82 9.26 4.26
C ARG A 99 2.23 10.34 5.16
N ARG A 100 1.31 11.15 4.63
CA ARG A 100 0.64 12.21 5.41
C ARG A 100 -0.25 11.63 6.50
N ALA A 101 -0.99 10.57 6.21
CA ALA A 101 -1.85 9.90 7.17
C ALA A 101 -1.05 9.33 8.34
N LEU A 102 0.04 8.61 8.05
CA LEU A 102 0.94 8.07 9.09
C LEU A 102 1.54 9.19 9.93
N ARG A 103 2.09 10.22 9.29
CA ARG A 103 2.67 11.38 10.01
C ARG A 103 1.63 12.02 10.94
N SER A 104 0.44 12.35 10.40
CA SER A 104 -0.63 12.98 11.17
C SER A 104 -1.05 12.10 12.36
N GLY A 105 -1.33 10.83 12.11
CA GLY A 105 -1.77 9.89 13.15
C GLY A 105 -0.73 9.65 14.24
N PHE A 106 0.55 9.47 13.89
CA PHE A 106 1.62 9.30 14.87
C PHE A 106 1.87 10.59 15.66
N SER A 107 1.91 11.75 15.01
CA SER A 107 2.05 13.03 15.74
C SER A 107 0.90 13.25 16.73
N PHE A 108 -0.35 12.91 16.35
CA PHE A 108 -1.47 12.95 17.29
C PHE A 108 -1.23 12.02 18.49
N LEU A 109 -0.78 10.79 18.27
CA LEU A 109 -0.51 9.84 19.35
C LEU A 109 0.61 10.33 20.28
N GLU A 110 1.69 10.88 19.74
CA GLU A 110 2.80 11.42 20.52
C GLU A 110 2.37 12.63 21.37
N MET A 111 1.66 13.59 20.77
CA MET A 111 1.19 14.80 21.46
C MET A 111 0.21 14.52 22.60
N ASN A 112 -0.48 13.38 22.57
CA ASN A 112 -1.46 12.99 23.56
C ASN A 112 -0.95 11.90 24.52
N ASP A 113 0.35 11.56 24.49
CA ASP A 113 0.94 10.48 25.31
C ASP A 113 0.22 9.13 25.12
N GLN A 114 -0.20 8.85 23.89
CA GLN A 114 -1.00 7.68 23.50
C GLN A 114 -0.24 6.70 22.59
N LEU A 115 1.04 6.96 22.31
CA LEU A 115 1.86 6.10 21.47
C LEU A 115 1.95 4.68 22.06
N GLY A 116 2.13 4.57 23.38
CA GLY A 116 2.23 3.30 24.10
C GLY A 116 3.37 2.44 23.56
N ASN A 117 3.12 1.14 23.35
CA ASN A 117 4.12 0.19 22.85
C ASN A 117 4.24 0.18 21.30
N ARG A 118 3.84 1.26 20.62
CA ARG A 118 3.92 1.37 19.15
C ARG A 118 5.19 2.12 18.75
N THR A 119 5.73 1.81 17.57
CA THR A 119 6.82 2.58 16.97
C THR A 119 6.29 3.45 15.85
N VAL A 120 6.74 4.71 15.79
CA VAL A 120 6.51 5.57 14.64
C VAL A 120 7.20 4.98 13.42
N VAL A 121 6.47 4.88 12.31
CA VAL A 121 7.02 4.42 11.03
C VAL A 121 6.75 5.42 9.93
N GLU A 122 7.68 5.48 8.97
CA GLU A 122 7.45 6.09 7.67
C GLU A 122 7.09 5.03 6.64
N PHE A 123 6.44 5.51 5.57
CA PHE A 123 6.14 4.74 4.38
C PHE A 123 6.97 5.26 3.20
N GLY A 124 7.54 4.34 2.44
CA GLY A 124 8.17 4.72 1.18
C GLY A 124 8.52 3.54 0.26
N GLU A 125 9.45 3.80 -0.66
CA GLU A 125 10.00 2.81 -1.58
C GLU A 125 10.78 1.71 -0.82
N GLY A 126 10.84 0.50 -1.39
CA GLY A 126 11.42 -0.66 -0.70
C GLY A 126 12.90 -0.52 -0.36
N ASP A 127 13.66 0.18 -1.19
CA ASP A 127 15.09 0.45 -1.03
C ASP A 127 15.41 1.43 0.09
N LEU A 128 14.39 2.13 0.61
CA LEU A 128 14.54 2.93 1.81
C LEU A 128 14.68 2.05 3.06
N ALA A 129 14.36 0.76 3.01
CA ALA A 129 14.58 -0.18 4.11
C ALA A 129 15.66 -1.23 3.77
N GLY A 130 16.11 -1.96 4.79
CA GLY A 130 17.04 -3.07 4.64
C GLY A 130 16.48 -4.15 3.70
N LEU A 131 17.33 -4.63 2.80
CA LEU A 131 16.97 -5.61 1.80
C LEU A 131 16.78 -6.99 2.43
N ILE A 132 15.76 -7.72 1.98
CA ILE A 132 15.52 -9.11 2.38
C ILE A 132 16.09 -9.97 1.25
N GLU A 133 17.17 -10.70 1.52
CA GLU A 133 17.80 -11.62 0.53
C GLU A 133 18.09 -10.95 -0.84
N GLN A 134 18.54 -9.69 -0.82
CA GLN A 134 18.83 -8.87 -2.01
C GLN A 134 17.59 -8.49 -2.85
N PHE A 135 16.38 -8.82 -2.39
CA PHE A 135 15.14 -8.41 -3.02
C PHE A 135 14.69 -7.03 -2.52
N ILE A 136 14.29 -6.18 -3.46
CA ILE A 136 13.73 -4.84 -3.18
C ILE A 136 12.20 -4.93 -3.35
N PRO A 137 11.42 -4.84 -2.27
CA PRO A 137 9.97 -4.77 -2.39
C PRO A 137 9.53 -3.44 -3.04
N ASP A 138 8.28 -3.37 -3.49
CA ASP A 138 7.77 -2.13 -4.10
C ASP A 138 7.52 -1.04 -3.05
N THR A 139 7.23 -1.43 -1.82
CA THR A 139 7.01 -0.53 -0.69
C THR A 139 7.66 -1.03 0.59
N ALA A 140 7.94 -0.10 1.50
CA ALA A 140 8.46 -0.37 2.83
C ALA A 140 7.76 0.47 3.90
N TYR A 141 7.72 -0.10 5.10
CA TYR A 141 7.43 0.60 6.34
C TYR A 141 8.65 0.47 7.24
N TYR A 142 9.24 1.59 7.65
CA TYR A 142 10.50 1.59 8.37
C TYR A 142 10.52 2.63 9.47
N ASP A 143 11.38 2.41 10.48
CA ASP A 143 11.66 3.41 11.51
C ASP A 143 12.53 4.52 10.89
N PRO A 144 12.05 5.78 10.85
CA PRO A 144 12.81 6.88 10.26
C PRO A 144 14.09 7.23 11.02
N LEU A 145 14.18 6.88 12.31
CA LEU A 145 15.34 7.18 13.17
C LEU A 145 16.42 6.08 13.10
N ALA A 146 16.07 4.90 12.57
CA ALA A 146 17.02 3.82 12.38
C ALA A 146 17.98 4.11 11.20
N ILE A 147 19.19 3.54 11.28
CA ILE A 147 20.25 3.75 10.29
C ILE A 147 19.81 3.28 8.90
N ALA A 148 19.93 4.15 7.90
CA ALA A 148 19.64 3.84 6.51
C ALA A 148 20.46 2.61 6.03
N GLY A 149 19.84 1.74 5.24
CA GLY A 149 20.45 0.49 4.76
C GLY A 149 20.45 -0.68 5.75
N THR A 150 20.23 -0.45 7.05
CA THR A 150 20.12 -1.53 8.06
C THR A 150 18.77 -1.59 8.77
N ARG A 151 17.97 -0.52 8.64
CA ARG A 151 16.64 -0.47 9.26
C ARG A 151 15.70 -1.54 8.68
N PRO A 152 15.04 -2.36 9.52
CA PRO A 152 14.21 -3.44 9.04
C PRO A 152 12.98 -2.90 8.30
N ASN A 153 12.61 -3.57 7.20
CA ASN A 153 11.30 -3.36 6.58
C ASN A 153 10.24 -4.10 7.41
N ARG A 154 9.38 -3.35 8.11
CA ARG A 154 8.36 -3.91 9.01
C ARG A 154 7.12 -4.42 8.26
N LEU A 155 6.94 -4.00 7.01
CA LEU A 155 5.83 -4.42 6.17
C LEU A 155 6.21 -4.29 4.69
N PRO A 156 7.00 -5.23 4.14
CA PRO A 156 7.32 -5.24 2.72
C PRO A 156 6.06 -5.44 1.89
N GLY A 157 5.88 -4.64 0.84
CA GLY A 157 4.72 -4.73 -0.04
C GLY A 157 5.11 -4.91 -1.50
N SER A 158 4.18 -5.49 -2.28
CA SER A 158 4.29 -5.56 -3.74
C SER A 158 3.05 -4.97 -4.41
N LEU A 159 3.28 -4.16 -5.45
CA LEU A 159 2.28 -3.50 -6.25
C LEU A 159 2.08 -4.27 -7.56
N LYS A 160 1.06 -5.12 -7.58
CA LYS A 160 0.72 -5.94 -8.75
C LYS A 160 -0.61 -5.52 -9.36
N PRO A 161 -0.67 -5.28 -10.69
CA PRO A 161 -1.95 -5.04 -11.35
C PRO A 161 -2.78 -6.31 -11.34
N SER A 162 -4.10 -6.16 -11.31
CA SER A 162 -5.05 -7.28 -11.19
C SER A 162 -4.99 -8.28 -12.35
N PHE A 163 -4.52 -7.85 -13.53
CA PHE A 163 -4.29 -8.74 -14.67
C PHE A 163 -3.07 -9.66 -14.49
N LYS A 164 -2.19 -9.38 -13.52
CA LYS A 164 -1.09 -10.26 -13.12
C LYS A 164 -1.47 -11.17 -11.96
N TRP A 165 -2.15 -10.64 -10.93
CA TRP A 165 -2.62 -11.45 -9.78
C TRP A 165 -4.05 -11.10 -9.38
N SER A 166 -4.92 -12.11 -9.30
CA SER A 166 -6.32 -11.98 -8.86
C SER A 166 -6.84 -13.33 -8.39
N LEU A 167 -7.74 -13.35 -7.39
CA LEU A 167 -8.48 -14.55 -6.96
C LEU A 167 -9.18 -15.27 -8.12
N THR A 168 -9.60 -14.54 -9.15
CA THR A 168 -10.25 -15.12 -10.33
C THR A 168 -9.32 -16.02 -11.15
N GLN A 169 -7.99 -15.85 -11.03
CA GLN A 169 -7.02 -16.66 -11.77
C GLN A 169 -6.99 -18.11 -11.32
N GLN A 170 -7.39 -18.40 -10.06
CA GLN A 170 -7.56 -19.76 -9.55
C GLN A 170 -8.39 -20.65 -10.49
N ASN A 171 -9.46 -20.07 -11.03
CA ASN A 171 -10.44 -20.75 -11.87
C ASN A 171 -10.30 -20.35 -13.34
N SER A 172 -9.17 -19.74 -13.75
CA SER A 172 -8.97 -19.32 -15.13
C SER A 172 -8.96 -20.53 -16.07
N PRO A 173 -9.57 -20.46 -17.27
CA PRO A 173 -9.45 -21.52 -18.26
C PRO A 173 -8.00 -21.67 -18.78
N GLU A 174 -7.22 -20.59 -18.77
CA GLU A 174 -5.81 -20.61 -19.17
C GLU A 174 -4.94 -21.23 -18.07
N HIS A 175 -4.34 -22.39 -18.36
CA HIS A 175 -3.44 -23.08 -17.42
C HIS A 175 -2.28 -22.20 -16.94
N TYR A 176 -1.77 -21.34 -17.81
CA TYR A 176 -0.71 -20.41 -17.46
C TYR A 176 -1.14 -19.42 -16.36
N GLN A 177 -2.36 -18.88 -16.41
CA GLN A 177 -2.86 -17.99 -15.36
C GLN A 177 -3.06 -18.73 -14.03
N ARG A 178 -3.50 -19.99 -14.07
CA ARG A 178 -3.58 -20.85 -12.87
C ARG A 178 -2.23 -21.19 -12.26
N LYS A 179 -1.11 -21.08 -12.98
CA LYS A 179 0.23 -21.24 -12.36
C LYS A 179 0.69 -19.98 -11.63
N GLN A 180 0.17 -18.84 -12.04
CA GLN A 180 0.46 -17.54 -11.44
C GLN A 180 -0.36 -17.32 -10.16
N PHE A 181 -1.36 -18.16 -9.92
CA PHE A 181 -2.24 -18.16 -8.76
C PHE A 181 -2.36 -19.59 -8.22
N LYS A 182 -1.84 -19.90 -7.03
CA LYS A 182 -1.95 -21.24 -6.48
C LYS A 182 -3.37 -21.58 -6.00
#